data_AF-A0A7Y9J5H6-F1
#
_entry.id   AF-A0A7Y9J5H6-F1
#
_cell.length_a   1.000
_cell.length_b   1.000
_cell.length_c   1.000
_cell.angle_alpha   90.00
_cell.angle_beta   90.00
_cell.angle_gamma   90.00
#
_symmetry.space_group_name_H-M   'P 1'
#
loop_
_entity.id
_entity.type
_entity.pdbx_description
1 polymer ?
#
loop_
_entity_poly.entity_id
_entity_poly.type
_entity_poly.pdbx_seq_one_letter_code
_entity_poly.pdbx_strand_id
1 'polypeptide(L)'
;MRSTRGTALSVDAVEVLFNGNAVNAKMLSLGSYEAAWSAPAGTLTVQARTLVDGLEFNSPPVEYVVLLSPAPASTAPVDVLPPVFVELSPIDGTTIKLDSNTSTASVTFSGKVADPDSSATAPVTVSVQAPGVIEASATSTDQTFSVAIELPGPGLYPVRVTATDHVGNAATTVVQVVVLEKTVVAVHELVVVEYMRLSNYLGSYGAGRTIQTFSLLPGEKTTITIKSFRSTTQERSATSSLLEGDTGTTRKDLEDAVAREQTTKSTEDESFKAAASVEAAGNWGVASAKVSGSVAYGTNAARESMGKSVVSAIAKNTSEVSSKRDSRVENVSKEATTGTDEQTTLRVLENTNMSRTLNFVFRQMNQEFISLLHLVDVKIGLLTTFLTEDQRPLTKQNGEVVSRYREYTLPELDSLLSEVVKPDRQADVRARVLAQLDTVVDWRGQRRDVVAWKSLTRPKRDSSGKPVANETVVDGPYPVFEAAARPSDGDENPALPAGKDTYADETGNSIEVSGVILQAQKISLRSDGIMLDAVLGGGNALDPYSSGLQQTAIAAKRLANNLADEEVKRLALGRSIVEGLSGQAAADAFRALFVPDPPPARSDA
;
A
#
# COMPACT_ATOMS: atom_id res chain seq x y z
N MET A 1 54.61 5.34 -38.80
CA MET A 1 53.45 5.55 -37.91
C MET A 1 52.77 4.21 -37.66
N ARG A 2 52.60 3.87 -36.37
CA ARG A 2 51.79 2.78 -35.79
C ARG A 2 52.14 1.33 -36.16
N SER A 3 53.06 0.77 -35.37
CA SER A 3 53.09 -0.64 -35.00
C SER A 3 51.79 -0.99 -34.25
N THR A 4 51.01 -1.89 -34.81
CA THR A 4 49.85 -2.52 -34.18
C THR A 4 50.35 -3.57 -33.18
N ARG A 5 50.11 -3.31 -31.89
CA ARG A 5 50.27 -4.30 -30.81
C ARG A 5 49.33 -5.49 -31.10
N GLY A 6 49.91 -6.65 -31.38
CA GLY A 6 49.19 -7.92 -31.28
C GLY A 6 48.86 -8.19 -29.82
N THR A 7 47.59 -8.30 -29.50
CA THR A 7 47.10 -8.83 -28.22
C THR A 7 47.56 -10.27 -28.08
N ALA A 8 48.28 -10.58 -27.01
CA ALA A 8 48.67 -11.94 -26.68
C ALA A 8 47.40 -12.77 -26.42
N LEU A 9 47.26 -13.90 -27.12
CA LEU A 9 46.23 -14.91 -26.85
C LEU A 9 46.43 -15.41 -25.41
N SER A 10 45.39 -15.30 -24.57
CA SER A 10 45.47 -15.72 -23.17
C SER A 10 44.94 -17.14 -23.04
N VAL A 11 45.70 -18.03 -22.41
CA VAL A 11 45.25 -19.40 -22.13
C VAL A 11 44.30 -19.36 -20.94
N ASP A 12 43.09 -19.87 -21.10
CA ASP A 12 42.04 -19.80 -20.06
C ASP A 12 42.26 -20.84 -18.97
N ALA A 13 42.60 -22.07 -19.37
CA ALA A 13 42.88 -23.18 -18.46
C ALA A 13 43.72 -24.27 -19.15
N VAL A 14 44.53 -24.97 -18.34
CA VAL A 14 45.21 -26.22 -18.73
C VAL A 14 44.79 -27.30 -17.75
N GLU A 15 44.34 -28.42 -18.29
CA GLU A 15 43.90 -29.60 -17.54
C GLU A 15 44.70 -30.82 -17.99
N VAL A 16 44.93 -31.75 -17.07
CA VAL A 16 45.51 -33.06 -17.36
C VAL A 16 44.45 -34.12 -17.11
N LEU A 17 44.16 -34.92 -18.12
CA LEU A 17 43.25 -36.04 -18.05
C LEU A 17 44.03 -37.31 -17.68
N PHE A 18 43.63 -37.93 -16.57
CA PHE A 18 44.12 -39.24 -16.14
C PHE A 18 43.02 -40.26 -16.36
N ASN A 19 43.20 -41.17 -17.33
CA ASN A 19 42.18 -42.12 -17.77
C ASN A 19 40.82 -41.46 -18.10
N GLY A 20 40.86 -40.25 -18.67
CA GLY A 20 39.67 -39.46 -19.04
C GLY A 20 39.09 -38.57 -17.93
N ASN A 21 39.59 -38.66 -16.69
CA ASN A 21 39.18 -37.76 -15.60
C ASN A 21 40.05 -36.51 -15.59
N ALA A 22 39.45 -35.34 -15.80
CA ALA A 22 40.17 -34.07 -15.85
C ALA A 22 40.58 -33.59 -14.44
N VAL A 23 41.83 -33.16 -14.33
CA VAL A 23 42.39 -32.51 -13.13
C VAL A 23 42.98 -31.18 -13.55
N ASN A 24 42.64 -30.11 -12.84
CA ASN A 24 43.16 -28.78 -13.10
C ASN A 24 44.68 -28.75 -12.87
N ALA A 25 45.43 -28.31 -13.88
CA ALA A 25 46.87 -28.19 -13.80
C ALA A 25 47.27 -26.81 -13.25
N LYS A 26 48.17 -26.80 -12.27
CA LYS A 26 48.75 -25.58 -11.73
C LYS A 26 49.94 -25.15 -12.59
N MET A 27 49.93 -23.92 -13.06
CA MET A 27 51.07 -23.35 -13.81
C MET A 27 52.28 -23.21 -12.89
N LEU A 28 53.40 -23.85 -13.25
CA LEU A 28 54.66 -23.74 -12.53
C LEU A 28 55.53 -22.60 -13.07
N SER A 29 55.56 -22.45 -14.40
CA SER A 29 56.27 -21.38 -15.10
C SER A 29 55.65 -21.17 -16.48
N LEU A 30 56.10 -20.16 -17.25
CA LEU A 30 55.52 -19.83 -18.56
C LEU A 30 55.58 -21.04 -19.52
N GLY A 31 54.42 -21.68 -19.76
CA GLY A 31 54.29 -22.86 -20.61
C GLY A 31 54.53 -24.21 -19.90
N SER A 32 54.72 -24.23 -18.58
CA SER A 32 54.90 -25.46 -17.79
C SER A 32 53.82 -25.58 -16.71
N TYR A 33 53.21 -26.76 -16.62
CA TYR A 33 52.07 -27.03 -15.75
C TYR A 33 52.25 -28.36 -15.03
N GLU A 34 51.75 -28.45 -13.80
CA GLU A 34 51.78 -29.64 -12.96
C GLU A 34 50.38 -29.99 -12.46
N ALA A 35 50.02 -31.28 -12.51
CA ALA A 35 48.80 -31.81 -11.94
C ALA A 35 49.12 -33.08 -11.14
N ALA A 36 48.52 -33.20 -9.95
CA ALA A 36 48.70 -34.35 -9.07
C ALA A 36 47.45 -35.25 -9.10
N TRP A 37 47.66 -36.55 -9.21
CA TRP A 37 46.60 -37.57 -9.20
C TRP A 37 47.09 -38.83 -8.48
N SER A 38 46.20 -39.54 -7.79
CA SER A 38 46.50 -40.77 -7.04
C SER A 38 45.60 -41.90 -7.51
N ALA A 39 46.19 -43.06 -7.83
CA ALA A 39 45.48 -44.23 -8.32
C ALA A 39 46.21 -45.54 -7.97
N PRO A 40 45.50 -46.68 -7.94
CA PRO A 40 46.12 -47.99 -7.76
C PRO A 40 47.01 -48.38 -8.94
N ALA A 41 47.88 -49.36 -8.75
CA ALA A 41 48.78 -49.87 -9.79
C ALA A 41 48.02 -50.35 -11.04
N GLY A 42 48.54 -50.01 -12.23
CA GLY A 42 47.90 -50.34 -13.49
C GLY A 42 48.42 -49.51 -14.66
N THR A 43 47.80 -49.67 -15.82
CA THR A 43 48.05 -48.83 -17.00
C THR A 43 47.31 -47.51 -16.83
N LEU A 44 48.04 -46.41 -17.07
CA LEU A 44 47.56 -45.05 -16.95
C LEU A 44 47.73 -44.33 -18.29
N THR A 45 46.64 -43.85 -18.86
CA THR A 45 46.65 -42.96 -20.02
C THR A 45 46.60 -41.51 -19.53
N VAL A 46 47.59 -40.70 -19.90
CA VAL A 46 47.67 -39.28 -19.55
C VAL A 46 47.55 -38.44 -20.82
N GLN A 47 46.71 -37.42 -20.79
CA GLN A 47 46.53 -36.48 -21.90
C GLN A 47 46.42 -35.05 -21.36
N ALA A 48 47.06 -34.08 -22.00
CA ALA A 48 46.89 -32.67 -21.64
C ALA A 48 45.83 -32.03 -22.54
N ARG A 49 44.98 -31.18 -21.95
CA ARG A 49 43.97 -30.37 -22.63
C ARG A 49 44.17 -28.91 -22.28
N THR A 50 44.22 -28.06 -23.30
CA THR A 50 44.30 -26.60 -23.15
C THR A 50 43.04 -25.96 -23.71
N LEU A 51 42.43 -25.05 -22.96
CA LEU A 51 41.34 -24.20 -23.44
C LEU A 51 41.85 -22.78 -23.73
N VAL A 52 41.58 -22.29 -24.93
CA VAL A 52 41.90 -20.92 -25.36
C VAL A 52 40.67 -20.34 -26.06
N ASP A 53 40.08 -19.30 -25.48
CA ASP A 53 38.85 -18.65 -25.96
C ASP A 53 37.70 -19.64 -26.21
N GLY A 54 37.57 -20.65 -25.33
CA GLY A 54 36.54 -21.69 -25.42
C GLY A 54 36.76 -22.77 -26.48
N LEU A 55 37.91 -22.76 -27.19
CA LEU A 55 38.31 -23.82 -28.11
C LEU A 55 39.25 -24.82 -27.39
N GLU A 56 38.98 -26.11 -27.55
CA GLU A 56 39.76 -27.19 -26.93
C GLU A 56 40.88 -27.67 -27.85
N PHE A 57 42.10 -27.74 -27.29
CA PHE A 57 43.27 -28.32 -27.95
C PHE A 57 43.81 -29.45 -27.08
N ASN A 58 43.73 -30.68 -27.59
CA ASN A 58 44.18 -31.87 -26.88
C ASN A 58 45.54 -32.34 -27.40
N SER A 59 46.45 -32.70 -26.48
CA SER A 59 47.67 -33.42 -26.85
C SER A 59 47.34 -34.86 -27.26
N PRO A 60 48.23 -35.57 -27.97
CA PRO A 60 48.11 -37.02 -28.08
C PRO A 60 48.14 -37.67 -26.69
N PRO A 61 47.36 -38.73 -26.42
CA PRO A 61 47.45 -39.47 -25.17
C PRO A 61 48.78 -40.24 -25.09
N VAL A 62 49.37 -40.27 -23.90
CA VAL A 62 50.59 -41.03 -23.59
C VAL A 62 50.22 -42.10 -22.58
N GLU A 63 50.53 -43.36 -22.88
CA GLU A 63 50.33 -44.48 -21.96
C GLU A 63 51.57 -44.72 -21.10
N TYR A 64 51.35 -44.78 -19.79
CA TYR A 64 52.33 -45.15 -18.78
C TYR A 64 51.89 -46.45 -18.11
N VAL A 65 52.83 -47.37 -17.91
CA VAL A 65 52.60 -48.55 -17.06
C VAL A 65 53.23 -48.27 -15.70
N VAL A 66 52.39 -48.11 -14.67
CA VAL A 66 52.86 -47.84 -13.31
C VAL A 66 53.02 -49.16 -12.58
N LEU A 67 54.28 -49.58 -12.44
CA LEU A 67 54.66 -50.76 -11.67
C LEU A 67 55.05 -50.32 -10.25
N LEU A 68 54.39 -50.89 -9.24
CA LEU A 68 54.85 -50.76 -7.86
C LEU A 68 56.04 -51.69 -7.65
N SER A 69 57.24 -51.12 -7.52
CA SER A 69 58.38 -51.87 -6.99
C SER A 69 58.08 -52.21 -5.52
N PRO A 70 58.13 -53.49 -5.10
CA PRO A 70 58.07 -53.80 -3.68
C PRO A 70 59.25 -53.13 -2.98
N ALA A 71 58.96 -52.36 -1.94
CA ALA A 71 59.98 -51.73 -1.12
C ALA A 71 60.96 -52.80 -0.60
N PRO A 72 62.28 -52.55 -0.59
CA PRO A 72 63.22 -53.48 0.01
C PRO A 72 62.83 -53.72 1.47
N ALA A 73 62.74 -54.98 1.87
CA ALA A 73 62.34 -55.39 3.21
C ALA A 73 63.24 -54.70 4.25
N SER A 74 62.67 -53.68 4.91
CA SER A 74 63.24 -53.08 6.11
C SER A 74 63.23 -54.15 7.19
N THR A 75 64.39 -54.42 7.78
CA THR A 75 64.56 -55.33 8.91
C THR A 75 64.36 -54.61 10.26
N ALA A 76 63.70 -53.45 10.25
CA ALA A 76 63.17 -52.84 11.46
C ALA A 76 62.00 -53.70 11.99
N PRO A 77 61.81 -53.81 13.32
CA PRO A 77 60.63 -54.46 13.87
C PRO A 77 59.39 -53.83 13.24
N VAL A 78 58.58 -54.67 12.60
CA VAL A 78 57.33 -54.24 11.97
C VAL A 78 56.40 -53.81 13.09
N ASP A 79 55.98 -52.56 13.06
CA ASP A 79 54.89 -52.06 13.88
C ASP A 79 53.61 -52.81 13.50
N VAL A 80 53.11 -53.61 14.44
CA VAL A 80 51.97 -54.51 14.25
C VAL A 80 50.79 -54.14 15.15
N LEU A 81 50.94 -53.10 15.99
CA LEU A 81 49.91 -52.73 16.95
C LEU A 81 49.11 -51.54 16.41
N PRO A 82 47.77 -51.62 16.39
CA PRO A 82 46.95 -50.51 15.95
C PRO A 82 46.98 -49.35 16.95
N PRO A 83 46.76 -48.10 16.49
CA PRO A 83 46.62 -46.95 17.38
C PRO A 83 45.41 -47.11 18.32
N VAL A 84 45.46 -46.49 19.49
CA VAL A 84 44.42 -46.56 20.52
C VAL A 84 43.90 -45.16 20.85
N PHE A 85 42.58 -44.99 20.85
CA PHE A 85 41.95 -43.78 21.36
C PHE A 85 42.07 -43.75 22.90
N VAL A 86 42.84 -42.79 23.42
CA VAL A 86 43.02 -42.55 24.86
C VAL A 86 41.90 -41.66 25.40
N GLU A 87 41.53 -40.63 24.63
CA GLU A 87 40.42 -39.73 24.92
C GLU A 87 39.63 -39.52 23.63
N LEU A 88 38.29 -39.52 23.72
CA LEU A 88 37.42 -39.20 22.59
C LEU A 88 36.21 -38.41 23.11
N SER A 89 35.99 -37.26 22.47
CA SER A 89 34.83 -36.40 22.65
C SER A 89 34.24 -36.11 21.26
N PRO A 90 32.91 -36.03 21.09
CA PRO A 90 31.89 -36.37 22.08
C PRO A 90 31.90 -37.86 22.48
N ILE A 91 31.39 -38.14 23.68
CA ILE A 91 31.16 -39.52 24.15
C ILE A 91 29.88 -40.08 23.54
N ASP A 92 29.74 -41.41 23.56
CA ASP A 92 28.56 -42.11 23.05
C ASP A 92 27.27 -41.60 23.71
N GLY A 93 26.24 -41.33 22.90
CA GLY A 93 24.96 -40.77 23.34
C GLY A 93 24.91 -39.25 23.50
N THR A 94 25.94 -38.51 23.05
CA THR A 94 25.93 -37.04 23.13
C THR A 94 24.78 -36.44 22.32
N THR A 95 24.09 -35.47 22.91
CA THR A 95 22.95 -34.78 22.30
C THR A 95 23.34 -33.37 21.84
N ILE A 96 22.97 -33.02 20.61
CA ILE A 96 23.25 -31.75 19.97
C ILE A 96 21.95 -31.15 19.46
N LYS A 97 21.73 -29.86 19.68
CA LYS A 97 20.55 -29.13 19.17
C LYS A 97 20.91 -28.50 17.83
N LEU A 98 20.01 -28.59 16.84
CA LEU A 98 20.18 -27.94 15.54
C LEU A 98 20.25 -26.40 15.71
N ASP A 99 21.16 -25.73 15.00
CA ASP A 99 21.19 -24.26 14.93
C ASP A 99 19.99 -23.76 14.09
N SER A 100 19.36 -22.67 14.52
CA SER A 100 18.15 -22.09 13.92
C SER A 100 18.30 -21.61 12.48
N ASN A 101 19.54 -21.40 12.02
CA ASN A 101 19.81 -20.84 10.69
C ASN A 101 20.34 -21.87 9.68
N THR A 102 20.61 -23.11 10.12
CA THR A 102 21.20 -24.17 9.28
C THR A 102 20.36 -25.44 9.36
N SER A 103 20.23 -26.14 8.23
CA SER A 103 19.65 -27.49 8.19
C SER A 103 20.61 -28.57 8.69
N THR A 104 21.77 -28.17 9.22
CA THR A 104 22.85 -29.03 9.70
C THR A 104 23.27 -28.68 11.12
N ALA A 105 23.72 -29.68 11.88
CA ALA A 105 24.37 -29.52 13.18
C ALA A 105 25.88 -29.79 13.03
N SER A 106 26.70 -28.81 13.42
CA SER A 106 28.15 -28.96 13.44
C SER A 106 28.60 -29.71 14.69
N VAL A 107 29.40 -30.77 14.51
CA VAL A 107 29.90 -31.62 15.60
C VAL A 107 31.41 -31.73 15.48
N THR A 108 32.13 -31.28 16.52
CA THR A 108 33.58 -31.41 16.60
C THR A 108 33.97 -32.62 17.41
N PHE A 109 34.62 -33.59 16.76
CA PHE A 109 35.27 -34.73 17.38
C PHE A 109 36.71 -34.36 17.75
N SER A 110 37.07 -34.49 19.01
CA SER A 110 38.41 -34.21 19.50
C SER A 110 38.84 -35.22 20.55
N GLY A 111 40.15 -35.39 20.72
CA GLY A 111 40.65 -36.40 21.64
C GLY A 111 42.14 -36.63 21.54
N LYS A 112 42.59 -37.72 22.17
CA LYS A 112 43.96 -38.19 22.14
C LYS A 112 44.03 -39.58 21.55
N VAL A 113 45.00 -39.80 20.66
CA VAL A 113 45.29 -41.09 20.05
C VAL A 113 46.76 -41.42 20.28
N ALA A 114 47.02 -42.59 20.85
CA ALA A 114 48.35 -43.08 21.14
C ALA A 114 48.64 -44.30 20.29
N ASP A 115 49.81 -44.33 19.66
CA ASP A 115 50.33 -45.49 18.97
C ASP A 115 51.38 -46.16 19.88
N PRO A 116 51.17 -47.41 20.32
CA PRO A 116 52.00 -48.04 21.33
C PRO A 116 53.41 -48.43 20.86
N ASP A 117 53.65 -48.57 19.55
CA ASP A 117 54.91 -49.06 18.99
C ASP A 117 55.74 -47.97 18.29
N SER A 118 55.16 -46.79 18.02
CA SER A 118 55.91 -45.67 17.44
C SER A 118 56.54 -44.75 18.50
N SER A 119 57.71 -44.18 18.16
CA SER A 119 58.25 -43.07 18.95
C SER A 119 57.20 -41.97 19.00
N ALA A 120 56.99 -41.36 20.18
CA ALA A 120 55.83 -40.55 20.59
C ALA A 120 55.44 -39.33 19.70
N THR A 121 56.03 -39.19 18.52
CA THR A 121 55.91 -38.09 17.55
C THR A 121 55.37 -38.52 16.18
N ALA A 122 55.08 -39.81 15.93
CA ALA A 122 54.52 -40.23 14.64
C ALA A 122 53.05 -39.76 14.50
N PRO A 123 52.70 -39.03 13.43
CA PRO A 123 51.35 -38.53 13.24
C PRO A 123 50.37 -39.65 12.87
N VAL A 124 49.24 -39.72 13.58
CA VAL A 124 48.10 -40.59 13.28
C VAL A 124 47.05 -39.79 12.49
N THR A 125 46.48 -40.38 11.45
CA THR A 125 45.37 -39.76 10.72
C THR A 125 44.05 -40.21 11.34
N VAL A 126 43.20 -39.27 11.74
CA VAL A 126 41.86 -39.55 12.27
C VAL A 126 40.82 -39.12 11.26
N SER A 127 39.99 -40.05 10.81
CA SER A 127 38.84 -39.78 9.94
C SER A 127 37.52 -40.02 10.66
N VAL A 128 36.54 -39.18 10.31
CA VAL A 128 35.20 -39.17 10.90
C VAL A 128 34.18 -39.27 9.77
N GLN A 129 33.30 -40.26 9.86
CA GLN A 129 32.29 -40.55 8.84
C GLN A 129 30.92 -40.79 9.46
N ALA A 130 29.88 -40.18 8.90
CA ALA A 130 28.49 -40.43 9.26
C ALA A 130 27.67 -40.77 7.99
N PRO A 131 26.54 -41.50 8.11
CA PRO A 131 25.68 -41.79 6.96
C PRO A 131 25.23 -40.52 6.24
N GLY A 132 25.49 -40.43 4.94
CA GLY A 132 25.09 -39.28 4.11
C GLY A 132 25.93 -38.01 4.28
N VAL A 133 27.05 -38.08 5.01
CA VAL A 133 27.98 -36.97 5.24
C VAL A 133 29.33 -37.28 4.57
N ILE A 134 29.99 -36.27 4.01
CA ILE A 134 31.33 -36.39 3.44
C ILE A 134 32.32 -36.65 4.59
N GLU A 135 33.20 -37.64 4.41
CA GLU A 135 34.24 -37.96 5.40
C GLU A 135 35.17 -36.76 5.63
N ALA A 136 35.42 -36.45 6.90
CA ALA A 136 36.37 -35.43 7.32
C ALA A 136 37.56 -36.08 8.02
N SER A 137 38.77 -35.55 7.84
CA SER A 137 39.98 -36.11 8.44
C SER A 137 40.92 -35.02 8.97
N ALA A 138 41.62 -35.31 10.05
CA ALA A 138 42.72 -34.49 10.55
C ALA A 138 43.90 -35.36 11.00
N THR A 139 45.10 -34.77 10.99
CA THR A 139 46.32 -35.40 11.49
C THR A 139 46.51 -35.05 12.96
N SER A 140 46.87 -36.01 13.80
CA SER A 140 47.15 -35.77 15.21
C SER A 140 48.41 -34.92 15.39
N THR A 141 48.33 -33.85 16.18
CA THR A 141 49.50 -33.05 16.61
C THR A 141 49.70 -33.30 18.11
N ASP A 142 50.89 -33.72 18.52
CA ASP A 142 51.19 -34.11 19.91
C ASP A 142 50.16 -35.11 20.48
N GLN A 143 49.82 -36.12 19.66
CA GLN A 143 48.79 -37.15 19.96
C GLN A 143 47.37 -36.61 20.10
N THR A 144 47.12 -35.31 19.90
CA THR A 144 45.78 -34.71 19.96
C THR A 144 45.20 -34.49 18.56
N PHE A 145 43.89 -34.64 18.40
CA PHE A 145 43.21 -34.35 17.13
C PHE A 145 41.92 -33.56 17.35
N SER A 146 41.45 -32.90 16.28
CA SER A 146 40.17 -32.19 16.23
C SER A 146 39.63 -32.20 14.79
N VAL A 147 38.43 -32.74 14.58
CA VAL A 147 37.77 -32.91 13.29
C VAL A 147 36.31 -32.50 13.42
N ALA A 148 35.83 -31.58 12.59
CA ALA A 148 34.42 -31.18 12.56
C ALA A 148 33.67 -31.85 11.40
N ILE A 149 32.43 -32.28 11.65
CA ILE A 149 31.49 -32.78 10.64
C ILE A 149 30.13 -32.09 10.75
N GLU A 150 29.40 -32.01 9.64
CA GLU A 150 28.04 -31.44 9.60
C GLU A 150 26.99 -32.56 9.46
N LEU A 151 26.12 -32.72 10.46
CA LEU A 151 25.06 -33.74 10.47
C LEU A 151 23.73 -33.15 9.94
N PRO A 152 23.05 -33.77 8.97
CA PRO A 152 21.87 -33.20 8.33
C PRO A 152 20.57 -33.51 9.08
N GLY A 153 19.90 -32.49 9.63
CA GLY A 153 18.59 -32.61 10.25
C GLY A 153 18.56 -33.36 11.59
N PRO A 154 17.37 -33.50 12.22
CA PRO A 154 17.21 -34.23 13.47
C PRO A 154 17.24 -35.75 13.24
N GLY A 155 17.89 -36.48 14.14
CA GLY A 155 18.05 -37.92 14.01
C GLY A 155 19.13 -38.52 14.91
N LEU A 156 19.27 -39.84 14.82
CA LEU A 156 20.35 -40.60 15.46
C LEU A 156 21.43 -40.91 14.42
N TYR A 157 22.66 -40.45 14.65
CA TYR A 157 23.77 -40.62 13.73
C TYR A 157 24.84 -41.52 14.36
N PRO A 158 25.06 -42.74 13.81
CA PRO A 158 26.19 -43.55 14.17
C PRO A 158 27.44 -43.00 13.47
N VAL A 159 28.26 -42.24 14.19
CA VAL A 159 29.49 -41.64 13.64
C VAL A 159 30.66 -42.57 13.86
N ARG A 160 31.33 -42.98 12.78
CA ARG A 160 32.54 -43.79 12.80
C ARG A 160 33.75 -42.90 12.91
N VAL A 161 34.61 -43.15 13.89
CA VAL A 161 35.89 -42.47 14.08
C VAL A 161 37.00 -43.50 13.92
N THR A 162 37.86 -43.32 12.92
CA THR A 162 38.95 -44.25 12.59
C THR A 162 40.29 -43.55 12.72
N ALA A 163 41.20 -44.12 13.50
CA ALA A 163 42.59 -43.71 13.60
C ALA A 163 43.46 -44.68 12.80
N THR A 164 44.32 -44.17 11.92
CA THR A 164 45.24 -44.95 11.10
C THR A 164 46.66 -44.46 11.31
N ASP A 165 47.58 -45.37 11.65
CA ASP A 165 49.00 -45.06 11.81
C ASP A 165 49.73 -44.91 10.46
N HIS A 166 51.05 -44.70 10.53
CA HIS A 166 51.90 -44.49 9.36
C HIS A 166 52.23 -45.76 8.56
N VAL A 167 51.97 -46.95 9.12
CA VAL A 167 52.21 -48.27 8.49
C VAL A 167 50.91 -48.88 7.97
N GLY A 168 49.76 -48.28 8.30
CA GLY A 168 48.43 -48.65 7.86
C GLY A 168 47.62 -49.47 8.86
N ASN A 169 48.08 -49.66 10.11
CA ASN A 169 47.23 -50.26 11.14
C ASN A 169 46.17 -49.24 11.57
N ALA A 170 44.94 -49.72 11.82
CA ALA A 170 43.82 -48.84 12.14
C ALA A 170 43.00 -49.35 13.31
N ALA A 171 42.45 -48.41 14.08
CA ALA A 171 41.43 -48.67 15.08
C ALA A 171 40.20 -47.80 14.82
N THR A 172 39.03 -48.42 14.90
CA THR A 172 37.75 -47.74 14.66
C THR A 172 36.86 -47.84 15.89
N THR A 173 36.20 -46.74 16.22
CA THR A 173 35.14 -46.68 17.23
C THR A 173 33.89 -46.01 16.65
N VAL A 174 32.73 -46.26 17.25
CA VAL A 174 31.45 -45.70 16.83
C VAL A 174 30.86 -44.88 17.98
N VAL A 175 30.51 -43.63 17.71
CA VAL A 175 29.88 -42.70 18.64
C VAL A 175 28.47 -42.39 18.14
N GLN A 176 27.44 -42.68 18.94
CA GLN A 176 26.07 -42.28 18.65
C GLN A 176 25.88 -40.80 19.01
N VAL A 177 25.55 -39.99 18.01
CA VAL A 177 25.19 -38.57 18.19
C VAL A 177 23.71 -38.39 17.95
N VAL A 178 23.01 -37.80 18.93
CA VAL A 178 21.58 -37.49 18.84
C VAL A 178 21.41 -36.03 18.45
N VAL A 179 20.87 -35.76 17.26
CA VAL A 179 20.49 -34.41 16.86
C VAL A 179 19.01 -34.20 17.13
N LEU A 180 18.69 -33.27 18.03
CA LEU A 180 17.30 -32.94 18.37
C LEU A 180 16.82 -31.73 17.56
N GLU A 181 15.54 -31.80 17.17
CA GLU A 181 14.81 -30.66 16.63
C GLU A 181 14.65 -29.58 17.72
N LYS A 182 14.84 -28.31 17.37
CA LYS A 182 14.69 -27.21 18.32
C LYS A 182 13.21 -27.02 18.65
N THR A 183 12.82 -27.18 19.90
CA THR A 183 11.45 -26.98 20.36
C THR A 183 11.02 -25.53 20.16
N VAL A 184 9.95 -25.31 19.40
CA VAL A 184 9.37 -23.99 19.14
C VAL A 184 8.19 -23.77 20.07
N VAL A 185 8.19 -22.64 20.78
CA VAL A 185 7.07 -22.23 21.65
C VAL A 185 6.24 -21.17 20.94
N ALA A 186 4.95 -21.42 20.76
CA ALA A 186 4.03 -20.41 20.25
C ALA A 186 3.55 -19.49 21.40
N VAL A 187 3.68 -18.19 21.21
CA VAL A 187 3.13 -17.17 22.10
C VAL A 187 1.97 -16.48 21.39
N HIS A 188 0.83 -16.43 22.07
CA HIS A 188 -0.40 -15.82 21.56
C HIS A 188 -0.63 -14.46 22.20
N GLU A 189 -0.85 -13.45 21.36
CA GLU A 189 -1.25 -12.11 21.75
C GLU A 189 -2.60 -11.79 21.12
N LEU A 190 -3.50 -11.23 21.92
CA LEU A 190 -4.81 -10.74 21.47
C LEU A 190 -4.73 -9.24 21.27
N VAL A 191 -5.18 -8.78 20.10
CA VAL A 191 -5.25 -7.36 19.74
C VAL A 191 -6.67 -7.00 19.31
N VAL A 192 -7.09 -5.78 19.61
CA VAL A 192 -8.36 -5.23 19.11
C VAL A 192 -8.08 -4.54 17.78
N VAL A 193 -8.85 -4.91 16.76
CA VAL A 193 -8.69 -4.44 15.39
C VAL A 193 -9.92 -3.61 15.04
N GLU A 194 -9.72 -2.31 14.89
CA GLU A 194 -10.78 -1.35 14.61
C GLU A 194 -10.85 -1.04 13.12
N TYR A 195 -12.01 -1.30 12.53
CA TYR A 195 -12.27 -0.94 11.14
C TYR A 195 -12.91 0.43 11.10
N MET A 196 -12.18 1.39 10.54
CA MET A 196 -12.66 2.75 10.35
C MET A 196 -12.93 3.02 8.87
N ARG A 197 -13.94 3.84 8.61
CA ARG A 197 -14.27 4.32 7.28
C ARG A 197 -14.16 5.83 7.26
N LEU A 198 -13.52 6.34 6.21
CA LEU A 198 -13.53 7.76 5.86
C LEU A 198 -14.60 7.97 4.78
N SER A 199 -15.59 8.81 5.09
CA SER A 199 -16.66 9.17 4.16
C SER A 199 -16.65 10.67 3.91
N ASN A 200 -16.68 11.07 2.64
CA ASN A 200 -16.66 12.47 2.23
C ASN A 200 -18.01 12.86 1.61
N TYR A 201 -18.59 13.97 2.07
CA TYR A 201 -19.87 14.49 1.61
C TYR A 201 -19.69 15.90 1.07
N LEU A 202 -20.51 16.29 0.10
CA LEU A 202 -20.56 17.67 -0.37
C LEU A 202 -21.25 18.53 0.69
N GLY A 203 -20.55 19.57 1.15
CA GLY A 203 -21.10 20.61 2.00
C GLY A 203 -21.57 21.81 1.18
N SER A 204 -21.48 22.99 1.78
CA SER A 204 -21.84 24.25 1.14
C SER A 204 -20.93 24.56 -0.07
N TYR A 205 -21.46 25.26 -1.06
CA TYR A 205 -20.66 25.80 -2.16
C TYR A 205 -20.76 27.33 -2.14
N GLY A 206 -19.70 28.02 -2.56
CA GLY A 206 -19.68 29.47 -2.45
C GLY A 206 -18.62 30.18 -3.27
N ALA A 207 -18.73 31.50 -3.28
CA ALA A 207 -17.77 32.37 -3.93
C ALA A 207 -16.53 32.56 -3.03
N GLY A 208 -15.37 32.13 -3.54
CA GLY A 208 -14.06 32.35 -2.95
C GLY A 208 -13.49 33.72 -3.32
N ARG A 209 -12.17 33.75 -3.58
CA ARG A 209 -11.44 34.99 -3.89
C ARG A 209 -11.90 35.61 -5.20
N THR A 210 -11.92 36.93 -5.25
CA THR A 210 -12.06 37.67 -6.50
C THR A 210 -10.82 37.44 -7.36
N ILE A 211 -11.03 36.91 -8.57
CA ILE A 211 -9.98 36.69 -9.57
C ILE A 211 -9.75 37.98 -10.36
N GLN A 212 -10.83 38.61 -10.81
CA GLN A 212 -10.78 39.77 -11.70
C GLN A 212 -12.05 40.61 -11.56
N THR A 213 -11.92 41.91 -11.80
CA THR A 213 -13.05 42.84 -11.95
C THR A 213 -12.85 43.71 -13.17
N PHE A 214 -13.92 43.97 -13.91
CA PHE A 214 -13.92 45.03 -14.93
C PHE A 214 -15.33 45.58 -15.15
N SER A 215 -15.41 46.74 -15.78
CA SER A 215 -16.67 47.43 -16.04
C SER A 215 -16.89 47.59 -17.54
N LEU A 216 -18.13 47.42 -17.98
CA LEU A 216 -18.55 47.75 -19.34
C LEU A 216 -19.34 49.05 -19.33
N LEU A 217 -18.97 49.99 -20.19
CA LEU A 217 -19.73 51.19 -20.48
C LEU A 217 -21.07 50.84 -21.16
N PRO A 218 -22.04 51.76 -21.20
CA PRO A 218 -23.30 51.51 -21.87
C PRO A 218 -23.14 51.06 -23.33
N GLY A 219 -23.74 49.90 -23.67
CA GLY A 219 -23.66 49.32 -25.01
C GLY A 219 -22.32 48.68 -25.39
N GLU A 220 -21.33 48.67 -24.48
CA GLU A 220 -20.03 48.07 -24.73
C GLU A 220 -20.11 46.53 -24.75
N LYS A 221 -19.37 45.91 -25.67
CA LYS A 221 -19.19 44.46 -25.79
C LYS A 221 -17.73 44.10 -25.59
N THR A 222 -17.47 43.03 -24.85
CA THR A 222 -16.13 42.50 -24.62
C THR A 222 -16.15 40.98 -24.65
N THR A 223 -15.12 40.39 -25.27
CA THR A 223 -14.88 38.95 -25.24
C THR A 223 -13.95 38.65 -24.07
N ILE A 224 -14.38 37.74 -23.20
CA ILE A 224 -13.58 37.22 -22.10
C ILE A 224 -13.05 35.83 -22.44
N THR A 225 -11.82 35.59 -22.00
CA THR A 225 -11.18 34.28 -22.08
C THR A 225 -10.95 33.78 -20.67
N ILE A 226 -11.63 32.69 -20.31
CA ILE A 226 -11.39 32.00 -19.05
C ILE A 226 -10.37 30.90 -19.34
N LYS A 227 -9.19 31.00 -18.71
CA LYS A 227 -8.14 29.97 -18.76
C LYS A 227 -8.05 29.29 -17.40
N SER A 228 -8.38 28.02 -17.37
CA SER A 228 -8.14 27.16 -16.20
C SER A 228 -6.90 26.31 -16.47
N PHE A 229 -5.90 26.43 -15.62
CA PHE A 229 -4.66 25.67 -15.72
C PHE A 229 -4.78 24.41 -14.86
N ARG A 230 -4.72 23.24 -15.51
CA ARG A 230 -4.35 22.00 -14.85
C ARG A 230 -2.99 21.65 -15.42
N SER A 231 -1.91 21.78 -14.65
CA SER A 231 -0.62 21.38 -15.20
C SER A 231 -0.66 19.88 -15.51
N THR A 232 0.13 19.53 -16.54
CA THR A 232 0.39 18.26 -17.24
C THR A 232 -0.27 16.94 -16.79
N THR A 233 -0.22 15.93 -17.67
CA THR A 233 -0.77 14.58 -17.44
C THR A 233 -0.27 13.89 -16.16
N GLN A 234 0.93 14.18 -15.66
CA GLN A 234 1.41 13.72 -14.34
C GLN A 234 0.72 14.45 -13.18
N GLU A 235 0.34 15.71 -13.36
CA GLU A 235 -0.35 16.54 -12.37
C GLU A 235 -1.87 16.36 -12.36
N ARG A 236 -2.49 15.74 -13.38
CA ARG A 236 -3.88 15.25 -13.28
C ARG A 236 -4.06 14.24 -12.14
N SER A 237 -3.09 13.36 -11.91
CA SER A 237 -3.09 12.47 -10.74
C SER A 237 -2.79 13.24 -9.43
N ALA A 238 -2.13 14.39 -9.51
CA ALA A 238 -1.74 15.20 -8.34
C ALA A 238 -2.77 16.31 -8.00
N THR A 239 -3.79 16.51 -8.84
CA THR A 239 -4.90 17.46 -8.66
C THR A 239 -6.24 16.76 -8.41
N SER A 240 -6.32 15.44 -8.62
CA SER A 240 -7.40 14.61 -8.11
C SER A 240 -7.32 14.57 -6.59
N SER A 241 -8.34 15.12 -5.93
CA SER A 241 -8.44 15.06 -4.48
C SER A 241 -9.10 13.75 -4.05
N LEU A 242 -8.69 13.20 -2.91
CA LEU A 242 -9.42 12.17 -2.15
C LEU A 242 -10.89 12.53 -1.90
N LEU A 243 -11.20 13.84 -1.93
CA LEU A 243 -12.55 14.37 -1.73
C LEU A 243 -13.40 14.29 -3.00
N GLU A 244 -12.78 14.27 -4.19
CA GLU A 244 -13.47 14.32 -5.48
C GLU A 244 -13.61 12.94 -6.15
N GLY A 245 -12.87 11.94 -5.70
CA GLY A 245 -13.01 10.57 -6.20
C GLY A 245 -11.92 9.62 -5.70
N ASP A 246 -12.23 8.33 -5.77
CA ASP A 246 -11.33 7.23 -5.40
C ASP A 246 -10.53 6.78 -6.63
N THR A 247 -9.30 7.28 -6.77
CA THR A 247 -8.32 6.71 -7.70
C THR A 247 -7.29 5.90 -6.90
N GLY A 248 -6.79 4.79 -7.47
CA GLY A 248 -5.80 3.95 -6.78
C GLY A 248 -4.54 4.71 -6.33
N THR A 249 -4.19 5.81 -7.00
CA THR A 249 -3.10 6.71 -6.61
C THR A 249 -3.44 7.54 -5.37
N THR A 250 -4.63 8.16 -5.31
CA THR A 250 -5.06 8.93 -4.13
C THR A 250 -5.12 8.07 -2.86
N ARG A 251 -5.57 6.81 -2.96
CA ARG A 251 -5.58 5.87 -1.83
C ARG A 251 -4.17 5.61 -1.29
N LYS A 252 -3.21 5.35 -2.17
CA LYS A 252 -1.80 5.15 -1.79
C LYS A 252 -1.21 6.40 -1.16
N ASP A 253 -1.52 7.58 -1.69
CA ASP A 253 -1.06 8.85 -1.13
C ASP A 253 -1.59 9.08 0.29
N LEU A 254 -2.85 8.70 0.56
CA LEU A 254 -3.43 8.74 1.90
C LEU A 254 -2.73 7.75 2.84
N GLU A 255 -2.55 6.51 2.41
CA GLU A 255 -1.84 5.48 3.18
C GLU A 255 -0.42 5.96 3.55
N ASP A 256 0.33 6.48 2.58
CA ASP A 256 1.69 6.99 2.78
C ASP A 256 1.68 8.27 3.65
N ALA A 257 0.66 9.13 3.55
CA ALA A 257 0.54 10.32 4.40
C ALA A 257 0.22 9.97 5.86
N VAL A 258 -0.70 9.03 6.09
CA VAL A 258 -1.03 8.58 7.44
C VAL A 258 0.15 7.82 8.08
N ALA A 259 0.83 6.96 7.32
CA ALA A 259 2.02 6.25 7.79
C ALA A 259 3.15 7.21 8.20
N ARG A 260 3.41 8.26 7.41
CA ARG A 260 4.39 9.30 7.76
C ARG A 260 4.02 10.08 9.01
N GLU A 261 2.75 10.45 9.16
CA GLU A 261 2.26 11.19 10.32
C GLU A 261 2.35 10.35 11.61
N GLN A 262 2.07 9.05 11.53
CA GLN A 262 2.27 8.11 12.65
C GLN A 262 3.74 7.91 13.01
N THR A 263 4.62 7.73 12.00
CA THR A 263 6.06 7.50 12.23
C THR A 263 6.69 8.69 12.95
N THR A 264 6.31 9.91 12.54
CA THR A 264 6.81 11.16 13.13
C THR A 264 6.44 11.27 14.62
N LYS A 265 5.21 10.87 15.00
CA LYS A 265 4.78 10.86 16.41
C LYS A 265 5.31 9.67 17.22
N SER A 266 5.49 8.50 16.61
CA SER A 266 6.03 7.30 17.27
C SER A 266 7.48 7.43 17.73
N THR A 267 8.19 8.44 17.23
CA THR A 267 9.57 8.76 17.64
C THR A 267 9.59 9.59 18.93
N GLU A 268 8.47 10.22 19.32
CA GLU A 268 8.36 11.06 20.53
C GLU A 268 7.73 10.34 21.73
N ASP A 269 6.94 9.26 21.52
CA ASP A 269 6.34 8.46 22.60
C ASP A 269 6.86 7.00 22.59
N GLU A 270 7.80 6.67 23.48
CA GLU A 270 8.36 5.30 23.65
C GLU A 270 7.35 4.23 24.16
N SER A 271 6.07 4.57 24.35
CA SER A 271 5.06 3.69 24.98
C SER A 271 4.19 2.88 24.01
N PHE A 272 4.39 3.00 22.69
CA PHE A 272 3.53 2.38 21.66
C PHE A 272 4.31 1.48 20.68
N LYS A 273 4.94 0.40 21.17
CA LYS A 273 5.57 -0.61 20.30
C LYS A 273 5.08 -2.03 20.63
N ALA A 274 4.33 -2.63 19.70
CA ALA A 274 4.30 -4.08 19.54
C ALA A 274 4.26 -4.46 18.04
N ALA A 275 5.12 -5.42 17.71
CA ALA A 275 5.26 -6.19 16.46
C ALA A 275 5.54 -5.41 15.15
N ALA A 276 6.80 -5.00 14.99
CA ALA A 276 7.41 -4.78 13.69
C ALA A 276 7.57 -6.12 12.95
N SER A 277 6.76 -6.35 11.91
CA SER A 277 7.12 -7.01 10.63
C SER A 277 5.90 -7.63 9.96
N VAL A 278 5.26 -6.91 9.02
CA VAL A 278 4.55 -7.51 7.88
C VAL A 278 4.63 -6.50 6.73
N GLU A 279 5.25 -6.91 5.62
CA GLU A 279 5.18 -6.21 4.34
C GLU A 279 3.78 -6.38 3.72
N ALA A 280 3.24 -5.28 3.20
CA ALA A 280 1.99 -5.13 2.44
C ALA A 280 0.68 -5.11 3.25
N ALA A 281 -0.01 -3.96 3.11
CA ALA A 281 -1.20 -3.47 3.84
C ALA A 281 -0.89 -2.96 5.26
N GLY A 282 -1.08 -1.67 5.49
CA GLY A 282 -0.76 -0.98 6.75
C GLY A 282 -1.39 -1.67 7.96
N ASN A 283 -0.54 -2.30 8.78
CA ASN A 283 -0.96 -2.93 10.02
C ASN A 283 -1.21 -1.87 11.10
N TRP A 284 -2.48 -1.58 11.32
CA TRP A 284 -2.98 -0.76 12.42
C TRP A 284 -3.37 -1.70 13.57
N GLY A 285 -2.49 -1.85 14.56
CA GLY A 285 -2.73 -2.70 15.73
C GLY A 285 -2.35 -1.98 17.02
N VAL A 286 -3.31 -1.77 17.90
CA VAL A 286 -3.08 -1.25 19.26
C VAL A 286 -2.41 -2.34 20.10
N ALA A 287 -1.20 -2.04 20.59
CA ALA A 287 -0.38 -2.94 21.39
C ALA A 287 -0.97 -3.19 22.79
N SER A 288 -0.87 -4.43 23.26
CA SER A 288 -1.31 -4.87 24.58
C SER A 288 -0.48 -4.22 25.70
N ALA A 289 -1.12 -3.47 26.60
CA ALA A 289 -0.51 -3.11 27.89
C ALA A 289 -1.15 -3.93 29.03
N LYS A 290 -0.30 -4.58 29.84
CA LYS A 290 -0.69 -5.12 31.14
C LYS A 290 -0.96 -3.93 32.09
N VAL A 291 -2.00 -4.07 32.92
CA VAL A 291 -2.50 -3.18 33.99
C VAL A 291 -3.76 -2.38 33.61
N SER A 292 -4.90 -2.83 34.14
CA SER A 292 -6.28 -2.49 33.80
C SER A 292 -6.74 -1.04 34.09
N GLY A 293 -5.85 -0.12 34.44
CA GLY A 293 -6.17 1.31 34.67
C GLY A 293 -5.62 2.26 33.61
N SER A 294 -4.49 1.93 32.97
CA SER A 294 -3.80 2.78 31.98
C SER A 294 -4.16 2.46 30.53
N VAL A 295 -4.75 1.30 30.26
CA VAL A 295 -4.99 0.78 28.90
C VAL A 295 -6.17 1.45 28.20
N ALA A 296 -7.26 1.73 28.92
CA ALA A 296 -8.45 2.38 28.35
C ALA A 296 -8.20 3.86 27.97
N TYR A 297 -7.30 4.53 28.70
CA TYR A 297 -6.81 5.86 28.33
C TYR A 297 -5.90 5.78 27.10
N GLY A 298 -5.04 4.75 27.01
CA GLY A 298 -4.18 4.52 25.85
C GLY A 298 -4.94 4.24 24.55
N THR A 299 -6.05 3.49 24.58
CA THR A 299 -6.86 3.20 23.38
C THR A 299 -7.60 4.44 22.86
N ASN A 300 -8.17 5.27 23.74
CA ASN A 300 -8.80 6.51 23.31
C ASN A 300 -7.79 7.54 22.80
N ALA A 301 -6.63 7.66 23.46
CA ALA A 301 -5.54 8.49 22.96
C ALA A 301 -5.04 8.00 21.59
N ALA A 302 -4.98 6.68 21.35
CA ALA A 302 -4.64 6.12 20.05
C ALA A 302 -5.70 6.44 18.98
N ARG A 303 -7.00 6.30 19.29
CA ARG A 303 -8.10 6.68 18.39
C ARG A 303 -8.05 8.16 18.05
N GLU A 304 -7.84 9.03 19.04
CA GLU A 304 -7.73 10.48 18.86
C GLU A 304 -6.49 10.84 18.04
N SER A 305 -5.33 10.26 18.36
CA SER A 305 -4.08 10.47 17.62
C SER A 305 -4.23 10.05 16.16
N MET A 306 -4.85 8.89 15.92
CA MET A 306 -5.10 8.40 14.57
C MET A 306 -6.11 9.28 13.82
N GLY A 307 -7.21 9.66 14.47
CA GLY A 307 -8.20 10.58 13.90
C GLY A 307 -7.57 11.91 13.50
N LYS A 308 -6.74 12.49 14.37
CA LYS A 308 -5.94 13.69 14.08
C LYS A 308 -4.97 13.46 12.93
N SER A 309 -4.29 12.32 12.88
CA SER A 309 -3.32 12.04 11.82
C SER A 309 -3.99 11.88 10.45
N VAL A 310 -5.14 11.19 10.38
CA VAL A 310 -5.96 11.07 9.17
C VAL A 310 -6.48 12.45 8.73
N VAL A 311 -7.02 13.23 9.66
CA VAL A 311 -7.48 14.60 9.40
C VAL A 311 -6.35 15.50 8.89
N SER A 312 -5.19 15.48 9.55
CA SER A 312 -4.02 16.24 9.13
C SER A 312 -3.55 15.84 7.74
N ALA A 313 -3.53 14.54 7.43
CA ALA A 313 -3.18 14.03 6.11
C ALA A 313 -4.15 14.54 5.02
N ILE A 314 -5.46 14.48 5.27
CA ILE A 314 -6.48 14.96 4.32
C ILE A 314 -6.38 16.48 4.16
N ALA A 315 -6.24 17.23 5.25
CA ALA A 315 -6.13 18.69 5.20
C ALA A 315 -4.88 19.12 4.43
N LYS A 316 -3.74 18.44 4.63
CA LYS A 316 -2.50 18.69 3.89
C LYS A 316 -2.64 18.36 2.40
N ASN A 317 -3.19 17.19 2.07
CA ASN A 317 -3.45 16.80 0.69
C ASN A 317 -4.41 17.80 0.01
N THR A 318 -5.47 18.20 0.69
CA THR A 318 -6.43 19.17 0.17
C THR A 318 -5.81 20.55 -0.02
N SER A 319 -4.97 21.02 0.92
CA SER A 319 -4.25 22.28 0.77
C SER A 319 -3.29 22.22 -0.43
N GLU A 320 -2.60 21.11 -0.62
CA GLU A 320 -1.70 20.91 -1.75
C GLU A 320 -2.47 20.91 -3.08
N VAL A 321 -3.52 20.09 -3.20
CA VAL A 321 -4.40 20.06 -4.39
C VAL A 321 -5.02 21.43 -4.65
N SER A 322 -5.51 22.10 -3.60
CA SER A 322 -6.11 23.43 -3.72
C SER A 322 -5.12 24.50 -4.15
N SER A 323 -3.84 24.38 -3.78
CA SER A 323 -2.79 25.31 -4.21
C SER A 323 -2.42 25.14 -5.68
N LYS A 324 -2.53 23.92 -6.20
CA LYS A 324 -2.29 23.59 -7.62
C LYS A 324 -3.45 24.04 -8.53
N ARG A 325 -4.62 24.34 -7.97
CA ARG A 325 -5.77 24.90 -8.70
C ARG A 325 -5.67 26.42 -8.78
N ASP A 326 -5.13 26.88 -9.91
CA ASP A 326 -5.11 28.30 -10.25
C ASP A 326 -6.01 28.58 -11.47
N SER A 327 -6.73 29.69 -11.41
CA SER A 327 -7.67 30.09 -12.46
C SER A 327 -7.44 31.56 -12.76
N ARG A 328 -7.20 31.87 -14.04
CA ARG A 328 -6.91 33.23 -14.50
C ARG A 328 -7.97 33.66 -15.51
N VAL A 329 -8.54 34.83 -15.29
CA VAL A 329 -9.43 35.47 -16.26
C VAL A 329 -8.63 36.54 -16.97
N GLU A 330 -8.48 36.41 -18.28
CA GLU A 330 -7.75 37.38 -19.09
C GLU A 330 -8.72 38.09 -20.04
N ASN A 331 -8.59 39.40 -20.13
CA ASN A 331 -9.26 40.20 -21.16
C ASN A 331 -8.36 40.16 -22.40
N VAL A 332 -8.69 39.31 -23.37
CA VAL A 332 -7.82 39.05 -24.52
C VAL A 332 -8.46 39.58 -25.79
N SER A 333 -7.78 40.50 -26.47
CA SER A 333 -8.09 40.93 -27.84
C SER A 333 -7.27 40.21 -28.92
N LYS A 334 -6.40 39.24 -28.58
CA LYS A 334 -5.63 38.45 -29.54
C LYS A 334 -5.16 37.10 -29.02
N GLU A 335 -5.40 36.07 -29.84
CA GLU A 335 -4.95 34.69 -29.67
C GLU A 335 -3.46 34.60 -29.31
N ALA A 336 -3.17 33.87 -28.22
CA ALA A 336 -1.87 33.26 -27.99
C ALA A 336 -2.12 31.92 -27.29
N THR A 337 -2.27 30.88 -28.12
CA THR A 337 -2.31 29.49 -27.69
C THR A 337 -0.88 29.01 -27.59
N THR A 338 -0.34 28.89 -26.37
CA THR A 338 0.95 28.26 -26.13
C THR A 338 0.78 27.07 -25.20
N GLY A 339 0.65 25.88 -25.82
CA GLY A 339 1.35 24.66 -25.43
C GLY A 339 1.34 24.27 -23.95
N THR A 340 0.18 24.30 -23.29
CA THR A 340 -0.08 23.55 -22.05
C THR A 340 -1.55 23.15 -22.09
N ASP A 341 -1.97 22.06 -21.43
CA ASP A 341 -3.38 21.59 -21.43
C ASP A 341 -4.32 22.62 -20.75
N GLU A 342 -4.61 23.71 -21.47
CA GLU A 342 -5.44 24.83 -21.06
C GLU A 342 -6.89 24.55 -21.46
N GLN A 343 -7.80 24.42 -20.50
CA GLN A 343 -9.22 24.54 -20.81
C GLN A 343 -9.55 26.02 -20.97
N THR A 344 -9.72 26.42 -22.22
CA THR A 344 -10.05 27.79 -22.61
C THR A 344 -11.53 27.87 -22.96
N THR A 345 -12.29 28.71 -22.25
CA THR A 345 -13.67 29.04 -22.61
C THR A 345 -13.76 30.50 -23.04
N LEU A 346 -14.25 30.73 -24.26
CA LEU A 346 -14.52 32.07 -24.80
C LEU A 346 -15.99 32.43 -24.56
N ARG A 347 -16.24 33.61 -23.99
CA ARG A 347 -17.59 34.15 -23.85
C ARG A 347 -17.62 35.63 -24.24
N VAL A 348 -18.72 36.07 -24.83
CA VAL A 348 -18.96 37.48 -25.13
C VAL A 348 -19.92 38.04 -24.10
N LEU A 349 -19.52 39.12 -23.43
CA LEU A 349 -20.33 39.87 -22.49
C LEU A 349 -20.70 41.22 -23.11
N GLU A 350 -21.95 41.63 -22.91
CA GLU A 350 -22.50 42.89 -23.42
C GLU A 350 -23.25 43.62 -22.32
N ASN A 351 -22.97 44.92 -22.18
CA ASN A 351 -23.80 45.77 -21.34
C ASN A 351 -25.07 46.19 -22.08
N THR A 352 -26.16 45.48 -21.82
CA THR A 352 -27.49 45.81 -22.35
C THR A 352 -28.07 47.09 -21.74
N ASN A 353 -27.53 47.57 -20.63
CA ASN A 353 -27.94 48.84 -20.06
C ASN A 353 -27.35 50.00 -20.88
N MET A 354 -28.24 50.78 -21.47
CA MET A 354 -27.88 51.91 -22.33
C MET A 354 -27.54 53.19 -21.56
N SER A 355 -27.63 53.20 -20.23
CA SER A 355 -27.45 54.39 -19.39
C SER A 355 -26.38 54.25 -18.30
N ARG A 356 -26.13 53.04 -17.78
CA ARG A 356 -25.26 52.83 -16.63
C ARG A 356 -24.16 51.83 -16.96
N THR A 357 -23.04 51.94 -16.24
CA THR A 357 -22.00 50.92 -16.32
C THR A 357 -22.47 49.62 -15.70
N LEU A 358 -21.98 48.50 -16.23
CA LEU A 358 -22.19 47.17 -15.64
C LEU A 358 -20.84 46.66 -15.14
N ASN A 359 -20.73 46.43 -13.84
CA ASN A 359 -19.51 45.98 -13.20
C ASN A 359 -19.56 44.47 -13.04
N PHE A 360 -18.56 43.78 -13.57
CA PHE A 360 -18.43 42.33 -13.46
C PHE A 360 -17.38 41.98 -12.42
N VAL A 361 -17.72 41.07 -11.51
CA VAL A 361 -16.82 40.51 -10.49
C VAL A 361 -16.72 39.01 -10.71
N PHE A 362 -15.54 38.54 -11.10
CA PHE A 362 -15.23 37.13 -11.28
C PHE A 362 -14.65 36.60 -9.98
N ARG A 363 -15.26 35.54 -9.44
CA ARG A 363 -14.81 34.89 -8.21
C ARG A 363 -14.53 33.43 -8.47
N GLN A 364 -13.45 32.91 -7.89
CA GLN A 364 -13.18 31.47 -7.90
C GLN A 364 -14.23 30.78 -7.04
N MET A 365 -14.82 29.69 -7.50
CA MET A 365 -15.76 28.92 -6.69
C MET A 365 -15.01 27.98 -5.74
N ASN A 366 -15.50 27.89 -4.51
CA ASN A 366 -15.04 26.93 -3.52
C ASN A 366 -16.15 25.90 -3.27
N GLN A 367 -15.75 24.64 -3.11
CA GLN A 367 -16.61 23.55 -2.67
C GLN A 367 -16.17 23.12 -1.27
N GLU A 368 -17.09 23.14 -0.32
CA GLU A 368 -16.87 22.54 0.99
C GLU A 368 -17.12 21.03 0.91
N PHE A 369 -16.28 20.28 1.59
CA PHE A 369 -16.44 18.85 1.82
C PHE A 369 -16.51 18.59 3.32
N ILE A 370 -17.45 17.75 3.72
CA ILE A 370 -17.58 17.27 5.10
C ILE A 370 -16.98 15.87 5.13
N SER A 371 -15.82 15.74 5.77
CA SER A 371 -15.10 14.47 5.95
C SER A 371 -15.43 13.90 7.31
N LEU A 372 -15.98 12.68 7.33
CA LEU A 372 -16.35 11.95 8.54
C LEU A 372 -15.49 10.69 8.65
N LEU A 373 -14.74 10.55 9.73
CA LEU A 373 -14.06 9.31 10.11
C LEU A 373 -14.92 8.59 11.14
N HIS A 374 -15.37 7.38 10.83
CA HIS A 374 -16.29 6.64 11.67
C HIS A 374 -15.90 5.17 11.84
N LEU A 375 -16.05 4.66 13.06
CA LEU A 375 -15.80 3.27 13.45
C LEU A 375 -16.97 2.40 12.98
N VAL A 376 -16.73 1.51 12.02
CA VAL A 376 -17.76 0.69 11.36
C VAL A 376 -17.81 -0.75 11.85
N ASP A 377 -16.69 -1.30 12.32
CA ASP A 377 -16.63 -2.67 12.84
C ASP A 377 -15.44 -2.83 13.80
N VAL A 378 -15.50 -3.85 14.65
CA VAL A 378 -14.39 -4.25 15.51
C VAL A 378 -14.23 -5.76 15.51
N LYS A 379 -12.99 -6.20 15.32
CA LYS A 379 -12.60 -7.61 15.37
C LYS A 379 -11.49 -7.83 16.38
N ILE A 380 -11.25 -9.11 16.69
CA ILE A 380 -10.17 -9.55 17.58
C ILE A 380 -9.11 -10.25 16.72
N GLY A 381 -7.93 -9.67 16.69
CA GLY A 381 -6.76 -10.26 16.06
C GLY A 381 -6.05 -11.20 17.03
N LEU A 382 -5.71 -12.40 16.56
CA LEU A 382 -4.81 -13.33 17.22
C LEU A 382 -3.46 -13.28 16.50
N LEU A 383 -2.47 -12.68 17.16
CA LEU A 383 -1.09 -12.73 16.72
C LEU A 383 -0.40 -13.90 17.41
N THR A 384 0.13 -14.83 16.62
CA THR A 384 0.92 -15.96 17.12
C THR A 384 2.37 -15.77 16.70
N THR A 385 3.24 -15.52 17.67
CA THR A 385 4.68 -15.39 17.45
C THR A 385 5.36 -16.68 17.87
N PHE A 386 6.23 -17.20 17.02
CA PHE A 386 6.98 -18.41 17.32
C PHE A 386 8.31 -18.02 17.96
N LEU A 387 8.54 -18.49 19.18
CA LEU A 387 9.76 -18.25 19.95
C LEU A 387 10.62 -19.52 20.00
N THR A 388 11.91 -19.29 20.10
CA THR A 388 12.89 -20.30 20.53
C THR A 388 12.78 -20.55 22.04
N GLU A 389 13.34 -21.67 22.52
CA GLU A 389 13.40 -22.00 23.95
C GLU A 389 14.03 -20.88 24.81
N ASP A 390 14.96 -20.10 24.23
CA ASP A 390 15.59 -18.93 24.86
C ASP A 390 14.70 -17.65 24.82
N GLN A 391 13.41 -17.79 24.51
CA GLN A 391 12.42 -16.71 24.36
C GLN A 391 12.77 -15.67 23.28
N ARG A 392 13.64 -16.00 22.32
CA ARG A 392 13.94 -15.14 21.18
C ARG A 392 12.97 -15.42 20.02
N PRO A 393 12.47 -14.38 19.32
CA PRO A 393 11.63 -14.57 18.15
C PRO A 393 12.35 -15.39 17.08
N LEU A 394 11.64 -16.33 16.47
CA LEU A 394 12.12 -16.98 15.26
C LEU A 394 12.11 -15.97 14.14
N THR A 395 13.17 -15.99 13.35
CA THR A 395 13.39 -15.03 12.28
C THR A 395 13.60 -15.77 10.97
N LYS A 396 12.98 -15.30 9.88
CA LYS A 396 13.25 -15.74 8.52
C LYS A 396 14.66 -15.30 8.09
N GLN A 397 15.16 -15.84 6.99
CA GLN A 397 16.50 -15.50 6.46
C GLN A 397 16.70 -14.00 6.15
N ASN A 398 15.61 -13.26 5.92
CA ASN A 398 15.61 -11.81 5.68
C ASN A 398 15.61 -10.95 6.96
N GLY A 399 15.65 -11.54 8.16
CA GLY A 399 15.57 -10.79 9.42
C GLY A 399 14.15 -10.51 9.93
N GLU A 400 13.11 -11.02 9.25
CA GLU A 400 11.70 -10.83 9.61
C GLU A 400 11.22 -11.86 10.64
N VAL A 401 10.42 -11.45 11.64
CA VAL A 401 9.91 -12.37 12.67
C VAL A 401 8.85 -13.31 12.08
N VAL A 402 8.95 -14.60 12.37
CA VAL A 402 7.94 -15.59 11.99
C VAL A 402 6.74 -15.43 12.90
N SER A 403 5.66 -14.85 12.36
CA SER A 403 4.38 -14.70 13.05
C SER A 403 3.21 -15.15 12.16
N ARG A 404 2.07 -15.47 12.79
CA ARG A 404 0.81 -15.78 12.12
C ARG A 404 -0.28 -14.89 12.69
N TYR A 405 -1.01 -14.21 11.81
CA TYR A 405 -2.13 -13.36 12.17
C TYR A 405 -3.45 -13.96 11.69
N ARG A 406 -4.49 -13.92 12.54
CA ARG A 406 -5.86 -14.32 12.21
C ARG A 406 -6.84 -13.37 12.87
N GLU A 407 -7.97 -13.10 12.22
CA GLU A 407 -9.02 -12.24 12.76
C GLU A 407 -10.28 -13.04 13.07
N TYR A 408 -10.93 -12.67 14.16
CA TYR A 408 -12.17 -13.24 14.64
C TYR A 408 -13.18 -12.13 14.91
N THR A 409 -14.44 -12.38 14.60
CA THR A 409 -15.54 -11.47 14.91
C THR A 409 -15.87 -11.50 16.40
N LEU A 410 -16.53 -10.47 16.95
CA LEU A 410 -16.93 -10.45 18.36
C LEU A 410 -17.79 -11.67 18.78
N PRO A 411 -18.73 -12.18 17.96
CA PRO A 411 -19.45 -13.42 18.28
C PRO A 411 -18.56 -14.65 18.47
N GLU A 412 -17.40 -14.67 17.80
CA GLU A 412 -16.43 -15.77 17.87
C GLU A 412 -15.45 -15.63 19.05
N LEU A 413 -15.55 -14.54 19.82
CA LEU A 413 -14.64 -14.26 20.94
C LEU A 413 -14.58 -15.41 21.95
N ASP A 414 -15.73 -15.97 22.35
CA ASP A 414 -15.76 -17.04 23.35
C ASP A 414 -15.11 -18.33 22.81
N SER A 415 -15.31 -18.65 21.53
CA SER A 415 -14.63 -19.75 20.84
C SER A 415 -13.12 -19.53 20.77
N LEU A 416 -12.69 -18.33 20.40
CA LEU A 416 -11.27 -17.95 20.35
C LEU A 416 -10.62 -18.07 21.73
N LEU A 417 -11.26 -17.52 22.77
CA LEU A 417 -10.75 -17.60 24.13
C LEU A 417 -10.67 -19.05 24.63
N SER A 418 -11.60 -19.91 24.20
CA SER A 418 -11.55 -21.34 24.51
C SER A 418 -10.36 -22.07 23.87
N GLU A 419 -9.91 -21.62 22.70
CA GLU A 419 -8.78 -22.19 21.97
C GLU A 419 -7.43 -21.72 22.56
N VAL A 420 -7.31 -20.43 22.91
CA VAL A 420 -6.00 -19.81 23.20
C VAL A 420 -5.78 -19.41 24.66
N VAL A 421 -6.84 -19.36 25.49
CA VAL A 421 -6.77 -18.91 26.89
C VAL A 421 -7.19 -20.03 27.84
N LYS A 422 -6.46 -20.19 28.95
CA LYS A 422 -6.80 -21.16 30.00
C LYS A 422 -8.21 -20.92 30.55
N PRO A 423 -9.04 -21.96 30.79
CA PRO A 423 -10.45 -21.83 31.20
C PRO A 423 -10.69 -20.86 32.36
N ASP A 424 -9.81 -20.91 33.36
CA ASP A 424 -9.80 -20.08 34.58
C ASP A 424 -9.51 -18.59 34.34
N ARG A 425 -9.06 -18.21 33.13
CA ARG A 425 -8.77 -16.82 32.75
C ARG A 425 -9.66 -16.27 31.64
N GLN A 426 -10.49 -17.09 31.02
CA GLN A 426 -11.32 -16.67 29.88
C GLN A 426 -12.27 -15.54 30.25
N ALA A 427 -12.95 -15.63 31.40
CA ALA A 427 -13.86 -14.59 31.86
C ALA A 427 -13.16 -13.24 32.10
N ASP A 428 -11.97 -13.27 32.72
CA ASP A 428 -11.15 -12.08 32.97
C ASP A 428 -10.72 -11.42 31.66
N VAL A 429 -10.23 -12.21 30.70
CA VAL A 429 -9.77 -11.70 29.39
C VAL A 429 -10.94 -11.14 28.59
N ARG A 430 -12.07 -11.86 28.56
CA ARG A 430 -13.32 -11.39 27.93
C ARG A 430 -13.76 -10.04 28.48
N ALA A 431 -13.82 -9.91 29.80
CA ALA A 431 -14.22 -8.66 30.44
C ALA A 431 -13.28 -7.50 30.08
N ARG A 432 -11.96 -7.77 29.98
CA ARG A 432 -10.98 -6.75 29.57
C ARG A 432 -11.12 -6.33 28.12
N VAL A 433 -11.35 -7.27 27.20
CA VAL A 433 -11.60 -6.96 25.78
C VAL A 433 -12.84 -6.09 25.66
N LEU A 434 -13.95 -6.49 26.28
CA LEU A 434 -15.21 -5.74 26.21
C LEU A 434 -15.10 -4.36 26.89
N ALA A 435 -14.36 -4.25 28.00
CA ALA A 435 -14.13 -2.96 28.66
C ALA A 435 -13.37 -1.96 27.78
N GLN A 436 -12.52 -2.41 26.85
CA GLN A 436 -11.84 -1.51 25.89
C GLN A 436 -12.79 -0.99 24.80
N LEU A 437 -13.87 -1.72 24.53
CA LEU A 437 -14.88 -1.33 23.55
C LEU A 437 -15.90 -0.36 24.17
N ASP A 438 -16.20 -0.49 25.46
CA ASP A 438 -17.11 0.42 26.19
C ASP A 438 -16.54 1.84 26.40
N THR A 439 -15.27 2.08 26.04
CA THR A 439 -14.64 3.40 26.21
C THR A 439 -14.68 4.27 24.95
N VAL A 440 -15.28 3.83 23.84
CA VAL A 440 -15.32 4.61 22.59
C VAL A 440 -16.01 5.95 22.82
N VAL A 441 -15.34 7.03 22.42
CA VAL A 441 -15.85 8.40 22.50
C VAL A 441 -16.13 8.90 21.09
N ASP A 442 -17.30 9.50 20.87
CA ASP A 442 -17.65 10.10 19.59
C ASP A 442 -17.04 11.50 19.41
N TRP A 443 -17.24 12.09 18.24
CA TRP A 443 -16.77 13.43 17.89
C TRP A 443 -17.31 14.56 18.79
N ARG A 444 -18.35 14.30 19.58
CA ARG A 444 -18.93 15.26 20.54
C ARG A 444 -18.31 15.13 21.93
N GLY A 445 -17.41 14.16 22.14
CA GLY A 445 -16.88 13.83 23.45
C GLY A 445 -17.79 12.93 24.28
N GLN A 446 -18.85 12.36 23.68
CA GLN A 446 -19.79 11.48 24.37
C GLN A 446 -19.36 10.02 24.24
N ARG A 447 -19.47 9.26 25.34
CA ARG A 447 -19.19 7.81 25.31
C ARG A 447 -20.30 7.09 24.55
N ARG A 448 -19.91 6.15 23.68
CA ARG A 448 -20.80 5.30 22.91
C ARG A 448 -20.60 3.84 23.32
N ASP A 449 -21.71 3.15 23.53
CA ASP A 449 -21.67 1.71 23.66
C ASP A 449 -21.68 1.10 22.26
N VAL A 450 -20.60 0.41 21.92
CA VAL A 450 -20.43 -0.21 20.60
C VAL A 450 -20.63 -1.72 20.63
N VAL A 451 -20.96 -2.29 21.79
CA VAL A 451 -21.19 -3.72 21.95
C VAL A 451 -22.64 -3.96 22.35
N ALA A 452 -23.42 -4.55 21.43
CA ALA A 452 -24.73 -5.06 21.77
C ALA A 452 -24.68 -6.56 22.07
N TRP A 453 -25.54 -7.02 22.96
CA TRP A 453 -25.72 -8.43 23.25
C TRP A 453 -26.91 -8.96 22.45
N LYS A 454 -26.67 -9.90 21.53
CA LYS A 454 -27.72 -10.54 20.74
C LYS A 454 -27.83 -12.02 21.10
N SER A 455 -29.05 -12.55 21.01
CA SER A 455 -29.32 -13.98 21.17
C SER A 455 -29.86 -14.53 19.86
N LEU A 456 -29.32 -15.64 19.38
CA LEU A 456 -29.83 -16.30 18.17
C LEU A 456 -30.95 -17.24 18.56
N THR A 457 -32.10 -17.04 17.94
CA THR A 457 -33.20 -17.99 18.03
C THR A 457 -33.10 -18.92 16.82
N ARG A 458 -32.69 -20.18 17.03
CA ARG A 458 -32.63 -21.20 15.98
C ARG A 458 -33.71 -22.26 16.21
N PRO A 459 -34.30 -22.86 15.16
CA PRO A 459 -35.21 -23.98 15.35
C PRO A 459 -34.45 -25.15 15.97
N LYS A 460 -35.01 -25.75 17.03
CA LYS A 460 -34.42 -26.93 17.67
C LYS A 460 -34.39 -28.05 16.64
N ARG A 461 -33.28 -28.78 16.56
CA ARG A 461 -33.16 -29.95 15.67
C ARG A 461 -33.28 -31.24 16.47
N ASP A 462 -33.99 -32.22 15.92
CA ASP A 462 -34.05 -33.57 16.49
C ASP A 462 -32.73 -34.34 16.25
N SER A 463 -32.64 -35.56 16.76
CA SER A 463 -31.47 -36.44 16.58
C SER A 463 -31.20 -36.83 15.12
N SER A 464 -32.12 -36.54 14.19
CA SER A 464 -31.95 -36.73 12.74
C SER A 464 -31.57 -35.44 12.01
N GLY A 465 -31.39 -34.33 12.73
CA GLY A 465 -31.03 -33.04 12.18
C GLY A 465 -32.21 -32.25 11.59
N LYS A 466 -33.47 -32.73 11.71
CA LYS A 466 -34.65 -32.01 11.22
C LYS A 466 -35.14 -30.99 12.24
N PRO A 467 -35.60 -29.80 11.81
CA PRO A 467 -36.18 -28.82 12.71
C PRO A 467 -37.47 -29.36 13.33
N VAL A 468 -37.58 -29.30 14.65
CA VAL A 468 -38.77 -29.64 15.42
C VAL A 468 -39.75 -28.47 15.32
N ALA A 469 -40.96 -28.74 14.85
CA ALA A 469 -41.98 -27.70 14.69
C ALA A 469 -42.29 -27.02 16.04
N ASN A 470 -42.30 -25.68 16.04
CA ASN A 470 -42.63 -24.82 17.19
C ASN A 470 -41.66 -24.89 18.39
N GLU A 471 -40.49 -25.52 18.25
CA GLU A 471 -39.45 -25.46 19.27
C GLU A 471 -38.24 -24.66 18.76
N THR A 472 -37.83 -23.65 19.52
CA THR A 472 -36.65 -22.84 19.25
C THR A 472 -35.64 -22.97 20.39
N VAL A 473 -34.37 -23.10 20.04
CA VAL A 473 -33.25 -22.95 20.96
C VAL A 473 -32.81 -21.49 20.87
N VAL A 474 -32.76 -20.83 22.02
CA VAL A 474 -32.10 -19.53 22.15
C VAL A 474 -30.65 -19.83 22.51
N ASP A 475 -29.74 -19.62 21.56
CA ASP A 475 -28.32 -19.61 21.88
C ASP A 475 -28.06 -18.39 22.76
N GLY A 476 -27.27 -18.60 23.82
CA GLY A 476 -26.98 -17.58 24.82
C GLY A 476 -26.47 -16.27 24.21
N PRO A 477 -26.57 -15.16 24.96
CA PRO A 477 -26.22 -13.84 24.46
C PRO A 477 -24.73 -13.80 24.07
N TYR A 478 -24.44 -13.41 22.84
CA TYR A 478 -23.10 -13.19 22.33
C TYR A 478 -22.92 -11.71 21.96
N PRO A 479 -21.70 -11.16 22.12
CA PRO A 479 -21.44 -9.77 21.80
C PRO A 479 -21.37 -9.59 20.28
N VAL A 480 -22.00 -8.53 19.79
CA VAL A 480 -21.88 -8.05 18.41
C VAL A 480 -21.46 -6.60 18.43
N PHE A 481 -20.71 -6.18 17.40
CA PHE A 481 -20.47 -4.77 17.17
C PHE A 481 -21.77 -4.12 16.71
N GLU A 482 -22.27 -3.17 17.49
CA GLU A 482 -23.44 -2.37 17.14
C GLU A 482 -23.31 -1.05 17.87
N ALA A 483 -23.05 0.02 17.12
CA ALA A 483 -22.98 1.37 17.66
C ALA A 483 -24.38 1.80 18.15
N ALA A 484 -24.66 1.63 19.43
CA ALA A 484 -25.88 2.12 20.04
C ALA A 484 -25.61 3.47 20.73
N ALA A 485 -26.50 4.43 20.50
CA ALA A 485 -26.52 5.62 21.34
C ALA A 485 -26.91 5.18 22.76
N ARG A 486 -26.00 5.31 23.73
CA ARG A 486 -26.38 5.22 25.15
C ARG A 486 -27.33 6.38 25.41
N PRO A 487 -28.57 6.16 25.86
CA PRO A 487 -29.42 7.25 26.30
C PRO A 487 -28.66 7.96 27.42
N SER A 488 -28.33 9.23 27.26
CA SER A 488 -28.01 10.08 28.40
C SER A 488 -29.25 10.07 29.29
N ASP A 489 -29.06 9.84 30.59
CA ASP A 489 -30.15 9.94 31.57
C ASP A 489 -30.75 11.37 31.50
N GLY A 490 -31.79 11.54 30.68
CA GLY A 490 -32.51 12.81 30.51
C GLY A 490 -32.71 13.36 29.08
N ASP A 491 -32.11 12.81 28.02
CA ASP A 491 -32.36 13.32 26.65
C ASP A 491 -33.47 12.54 25.91
N GLU A 492 -34.55 13.24 25.59
CA GLU A 492 -35.68 12.76 24.78
C GLU A 492 -35.37 12.64 23.27
N ASN A 493 -34.10 12.55 22.88
CA ASN A 493 -33.74 12.43 21.47
C ASN A 493 -34.09 11.01 20.99
N PRO A 494 -34.95 10.83 19.96
CA PRO A 494 -35.35 9.50 19.50
C PRO A 494 -34.12 8.65 19.20
N ALA A 495 -34.03 7.50 19.86
CA ALA A 495 -32.94 6.55 19.68
C ALA A 495 -32.72 6.28 18.19
N LEU A 496 -31.56 6.69 17.68
CA LEU A 496 -31.13 6.37 16.32
C LEU A 496 -31.18 4.85 16.13
N PRO A 497 -31.55 4.35 14.94
CA PRO A 497 -31.49 2.93 14.65
C PRO A 497 -30.09 2.40 14.97
N ALA A 498 -30.03 1.29 15.68
CA ALA A 498 -28.79 0.70 16.16
C ALA A 498 -27.77 0.56 15.01
N GLY A 499 -26.53 1.00 15.25
CA GLY A 499 -25.46 0.96 14.27
C GLY A 499 -25.33 2.21 13.38
N LYS A 500 -25.96 3.34 13.72
CA LYS A 500 -25.80 4.61 12.99
C LYS A 500 -25.58 5.81 13.90
N ASP A 501 -24.81 6.77 13.42
CA ASP A 501 -24.59 8.07 14.05
C ASP A 501 -24.86 9.19 13.03
N THR A 502 -25.18 10.38 13.53
CA THR A 502 -25.55 11.52 12.71
C THR A 502 -24.59 12.66 12.98
N TYR A 503 -24.03 13.24 11.92
CA TYR A 503 -23.34 14.53 11.98
C TYR A 503 -24.35 15.63 11.67
N ALA A 504 -24.36 16.69 12.48
CA ALA A 504 -25.14 17.89 12.21
C ALA A 504 -24.25 19.11 12.40
N ASP A 505 -24.38 20.09 11.50
CA ASP A 505 -23.60 21.32 11.55
C ASP A 505 -24.46 22.59 11.69
N GLU A 506 -23.80 23.73 11.92
CA GLU A 506 -24.43 25.03 12.05
C GLU A 506 -25.13 25.54 10.78
N THR A 507 -24.89 24.91 9.62
CA THR A 507 -25.51 25.27 8.35
C THR A 507 -26.78 24.48 8.07
N GLY A 508 -27.17 23.56 8.97
CA GLY A 508 -28.35 22.73 8.84
C GLY A 508 -28.12 21.44 8.04
N ASN A 509 -26.88 21.10 7.71
CA ASN A 509 -26.58 19.79 7.11
C ASN A 509 -26.77 18.71 8.18
N SER A 510 -27.43 17.60 7.80
CA SER A 510 -27.58 16.42 8.63
C SER A 510 -27.19 15.20 7.83
N ILE A 511 -26.10 14.54 8.23
CA ILE A 511 -25.52 13.40 7.51
C ILE A 511 -25.55 12.18 8.44
N GLU A 512 -26.23 11.13 8.01
CA GLU A 512 -26.31 9.85 8.71
C GLU A 512 -25.27 8.88 8.16
N VAL A 513 -24.47 8.28 9.05
CA VAL A 513 -23.45 7.28 8.69
C VAL A 513 -23.62 6.01 9.53
N SER A 514 -23.14 4.89 9.01
CA SER A 514 -23.10 3.63 9.78
C SER A 514 -21.92 3.63 10.75
N GLY A 515 -22.13 3.23 12.00
CA GLY A 515 -21.08 3.21 13.03
C GLY A 515 -21.01 4.47 13.88
N VAL A 516 -19.93 4.64 14.65
CA VAL A 516 -19.70 5.81 15.52
C VAL A 516 -18.82 6.82 14.83
N ILE A 517 -19.24 8.08 14.71
CA ILE A 517 -18.37 9.14 14.17
C ILE A 517 -17.32 9.48 15.22
N LEU A 518 -16.05 9.20 14.91
CA LEU A 518 -14.92 9.51 15.78
C LEU A 518 -14.43 10.94 15.57
N GLN A 519 -14.42 11.39 14.31
CA GLN A 519 -13.93 12.71 13.94
C GLN A 519 -14.75 13.25 12.77
N ALA A 520 -15.06 14.55 12.80
CA ALA A 520 -15.69 15.27 11.72
C ALA A 520 -14.88 16.53 11.38
N GLN A 521 -14.72 16.81 10.09
CA GLN A 521 -14.01 18.01 9.64
C GLN A 521 -14.65 18.58 8.37
N LYS A 522 -14.74 19.92 8.32
CA LYS A 522 -15.08 20.67 7.12
C LYS A 522 -13.82 21.13 6.42
N ILE A 523 -13.73 20.87 5.12
CA ILE A 523 -12.57 21.19 4.30
C ILE A 523 -13.05 21.92 3.04
N SER A 524 -12.55 23.14 2.82
CA SER A 524 -12.86 23.91 1.62
C SER A 524 -11.81 23.65 0.55
N LEU A 525 -12.25 23.11 -0.59
CA LEU A 525 -11.42 22.89 -1.77
C LEU A 525 -11.78 23.92 -2.85
N ARG A 526 -10.77 24.59 -3.41
CA ARG A 526 -10.99 25.47 -4.58
C ARG A 526 -11.41 24.62 -5.77
N SER A 527 -12.38 25.08 -6.54
CA SER A 527 -12.77 24.44 -7.81
C SER A 527 -12.22 25.24 -9.00
N ASP A 528 -12.31 24.64 -10.18
CA ASP A 528 -12.03 25.30 -11.45
C ASP A 528 -13.23 26.15 -11.92
N GLY A 529 -14.33 26.14 -11.17
CA GLY A 529 -15.52 26.93 -11.44
C GLY A 529 -15.27 28.41 -11.18
N ILE A 530 -15.84 29.26 -12.03
CA ILE A 530 -15.83 30.72 -11.86
C ILE A 530 -17.27 31.20 -11.75
N MET A 531 -17.54 31.93 -10.68
CA MET A 531 -18.79 32.66 -10.51
C MET A 531 -18.62 34.07 -11.06
N LEU A 532 -19.59 34.51 -11.86
CA LEU A 532 -19.67 35.86 -12.39
C LEU A 532 -20.85 36.58 -11.72
N ASP A 533 -20.55 37.66 -11.02
CA ASP A 533 -21.57 38.59 -10.52
C ASP A 533 -21.55 39.87 -11.35
N ALA A 534 -22.73 40.42 -11.65
CA ALA A 534 -22.93 41.60 -12.48
C ALA A 534 -23.70 42.65 -11.69
N VAL A 535 -23.01 43.71 -11.27
CA VAL A 535 -23.56 44.78 -10.43
C VAL A 535 -23.70 46.05 -11.25
N LEU A 536 -24.92 46.57 -11.31
CA LEU A 536 -25.22 47.82 -12.00
C LEU A 536 -24.57 49.00 -11.28
N GLY A 537 -23.88 49.86 -12.02
CA GLY A 537 -23.33 51.11 -11.49
C GLY A 537 -24.41 52.01 -10.92
N GLY A 538 -24.10 52.69 -9.81
CA GLY A 538 -25.03 53.63 -9.17
C GLY A 538 -25.27 54.91 -9.97
N GLY A 539 -24.30 55.32 -10.78
CA GLY A 539 -24.34 56.55 -11.58
C GLY A 539 -24.85 56.36 -13.00
N ASN A 540 -25.40 57.44 -13.59
CA ASN A 540 -25.63 57.52 -15.02
C ASN A 540 -24.28 57.72 -15.71
N ALA A 541 -23.92 56.79 -16.60
CA ALA A 541 -22.65 56.80 -17.33
C ALA A 541 -22.73 57.59 -18.64
N LEU A 542 -23.94 57.90 -19.10
CA LEU A 542 -24.14 58.79 -20.24
C LEU A 542 -24.07 60.26 -19.83
N ASP A 543 -23.52 61.06 -20.72
CA ASP A 543 -23.70 62.51 -20.66
C ASP A 543 -25.16 62.90 -20.99
N PRO A 544 -25.62 64.09 -20.57
CA PRO A 544 -26.97 64.56 -20.88
C PRO A 544 -27.28 64.57 -22.38
N TYR A 545 -26.28 64.85 -23.22
CA TYR A 545 -26.44 64.88 -24.68
C TYR A 545 -26.83 63.51 -25.26
N SER A 546 -26.10 62.45 -24.89
CA SER A 546 -26.37 61.08 -25.34
C SER A 546 -27.69 60.57 -24.79
N SER A 547 -28.04 60.94 -23.56
CA SER A 547 -29.36 60.64 -22.99
C SER A 547 -30.50 61.29 -23.79
N GLY A 548 -30.29 62.53 -24.27
CA GLY A 548 -31.22 63.24 -25.13
C GLY A 548 -31.41 62.56 -26.48
N LEU A 549 -30.33 62.13 -27.13
CA LEU A 549 -30.39 61.38 -28.39
C LEU A 549 -31.14 60.05 -28.26
N GLN A 550 -31.01 59.36 -27.12
CA GLN A 550 -31.78 58.14 -26.88
C GLN A 550 -33.27 58.43 -26.71
N GLN A 551 -33.62 59.51 -25.99
CA GLN A 551 -35.02 59.91 -25.84
C GLN A 551 -35.66 60.31 -27.17
N THR A 552 -34.93 61.03 -28.04
CA THR A 552 -35.44 61.38 -29.37
C THR A 552 -35.58 60.15 -30.26
N ALA A 553 -34.65 59.20 -30.20
CA ALA A 553 -34.77 57.93 -30.93
C ALA A 553 -35.97 57.09 -30.45
N ILE A 554 -36.22 57.04 -29.13
CA ILE A 554 -37.41 56.39 -28.56
C ILE A 554 -38.69 57.10 -29.02
N ALA A 555 -38.71 58.43 -29.01
CA ALA A 555 -39.84 59.23 -29.48
C ALA A 555 -40.13 58.99 -30.96
N ALA A 556 -39.09 58.94 -31.81
CA ALA A 556 -39.22 58.62 -33.22
C ALA A 556 -39.78 57.21 -33.46
N LYS A 557 -39.29 56.20 -32.71
CA LYS A 557 -39.85 54.84 -32.76
C LYS A 557 -41.30 54.78 -32.31
N ARG A 558 -41.68 55.50 -31.24
CA ARG A 558 -43.08 55.59 -30.79
C ARG A 558 -43.97 56.23 -31.86
N LEU A 559 -43.50 57.30 -32.51
CA LEU A 559 -44.24 57.93 -33.59
C LEU A 559 -44.42 56.99 -34.79
N ALA A 560 -43.37 56.27 -35.18
CA ALA A 560 -43.43 55.29 -36.26
C ALA A 560 -44.41 54.13 -35.95
N ASN A 561 -44.39 53.61 -34.73
CA ASN A 561 -45.33 52.58 -34.29
C ASN A 561 -46.78 53.11 -34.30
N ASN A 562 -47.00 54.33 -33.80
CA ASN A 562 -48.32 54.95 -33.83
C ASN A 562 -48.84 55.13 -35.26
N LEU A 563 -47.99 55.56 -36.20
CA LEU A 563 -48.37 55.66 -37.62
C LEU A 563 -48.71 54.30 -38.21
N ALA A 564 -47.94 53.26 -37.89
CA ALA A 564 -48.24 51.89 -38.32
C ALA A 564 -49.56 51.39 -37.73
N ASP A 565 -49.84 51.66 -36.45
CA ASP A 565 -51.10 51.29 -35.81
C ASP A 565 -52.29 52.04 -36.42
N GLU A 566 -52.15 53.33 -36.72
CA GLU A 566 -53.19 54.10 -37.42
C GLU A 566 -53.42 53.60 -38.84
N GLU A 567 -52.37 53.18 -39.54
CA GLU A 567 -52.49 52.54 -40.84
C GLU A 567 -53.23 51.19 -40.76
N VAL A 568 -52.91 50.37 -39.76
CA VAL A 568 -53.63 49.11 -39.50
C VAL A 568 -55.10 49.38 -39.18
N LYS A 569 -55.41 50.39 -38.35
CA LYS A 569 -56.79 50.81 -38.06
C LYS A 569 -57.51 51.30 -39.32
N ARG A 570 -56.83 52.08 -40.17
CA ARG A 570 -57.35 52.56 -41.45
C ARG A 570 -57.72 51.40 -42.37
N LEU A 571 -56.82 50.43 -42.53
CA LEU A 571 -57.06 49.23 -43.33
C LEU A 571 -58.19 48.36 -42.75
N ALA A 572 -58.25 48.20 -41.43
CA ALA A 572 -59.31 47.45 -40.74
C ALA A 572 -60.68 48.12 -40.92
N LEU A 573 -60.75 49.45 -40.78
CA LEU A 573 -61.97 50.21 -41.05
C LEU A 573 -62.38 50.08 -42.51
N GLY A 574 -61.44 50.26 -43.45
CA GLY A 574 -61.70 50.08 -44.88
C GLY A 574 -62.23 48.67 -45.20
N ARG A 575 -61.68 47.63 -44.56
CA ARG A 575 -62.15 46.26 -44.70
C ARG A 575 -63.58 46.09 -44.18
N SER A 576 -63.88 46.64 -43.00
CA SER A 576 -65.23 46.58 -42.42
C SER A 576 -66.28 47.27 -43.31
N ILE A 577 -65.91 48.37 -43.97
CA ILE A 577 -66.77 49.08 -44.93
C ILE A 577 -67.04 48.19 -46.15
N VAL A 578 -66.01 47.55 -46.70
CA VAL A 578 -66.15 46.66 -47.88
C VAL A 578 -66.95 45.40 -47.54
N GLU A 579 -66.72 44.78 -46.38
CA GLU A 579 -67.46 43.58 -45.93
C GLU A 579 -68.96 43.85 -45.69
N GLY A 580 -69.34 45.08 -45.36
CA GLY A 580 -70.75 45.50 -45.23
C GLY A 580 -71.47 45.76 -46.56
N LEU A 581 -70.77 45.72 -47.69
CA LEU A 581 -71.31 45.95 -49.03
C LEU A 581 -71.32 44.66 -49.86
N SER A 582 -72.19 44.58 -50.88
CA SER A 582 -72.26 43.41 -51.78
C SER A 582 -72.28 43.80 -53.26
N GLY A 583 -71.75 42.94 -54.13
CA GLY A 583 -71.79 43.14 -55.58
C GLY A 583 -70.89 44.29 -56.06
N GLN A 584 -71.37 45.05 -57.05
CA GLN A 584 -70.59 46.12 -57.69
C GLN A 584 -70.16 47.22 -56.70
N ALA A 585 -71.02 47.54 -55.71
CA ALA A 585 -70.73 48.56 -54.70
C ALA A 585 -69.51 48.21 -53.81
N ALA A 586 -69.32 46.92 -53.49
CA ALA A 586 -68.16 46.46 -52.72
C ALA A 586 -66.87 46.55 -53.55
N ALA A 587 -66.94 46.24 -54.85
CA ALA A 587 -65.80 46.31 -55.76
C ALA A 587 -65.34 47.76 -56.00
N ASP A 588 -66.28 48.70 -56.12
CA ASP A 588 -65.98 50.12 -56.30
C ASP A 588 -65.41 50.75 -55.00
N ALA A 589 -65.99 50.40 -53.83
CA ALA A 589 -65.47 50.82 -52.53
C ALA A 589 -64.05 50.28 -52.26
N PHE A 590 -63.79 49.01 -52.61
CA PHE A 590 -62.45 48.41 -52.47
C PHE A 590 -61.43 49.13 -53.35
N ARG A 591 -61.76 49.44 -54.61
CA ARG A 591 -60.86 50.20 -55.49
C ARG A 591 -60.58 51.59 -54.94
N ALA A 592 -61.61 52.32 -54.50
CA ALA A 592 -61.46 53.67 -53.98
C ALA A 592 -60.62 53.75 -52.69
N LEU A 593 -60.67 52.70 -51.85
CA LEU A 593 -59.99 52.70 -50.54
C LEU A 593 -58.60 52.08 -50.55
N PHE A 594 -58.35 51.08 -51.40
CA PHE A 594 -57.13 50.26 -51.34
C PHE A 594 -56.26 50.32 -52.59
N VAL A 595 -56.77 50.82 -53.72
CA VAL A 595 -55.99 50.98 -54.94
C VAL A 595 -55.61 52.46 -55.04
N PRO A 596 -54.35 52.85 -54.81
CA PRO A 596 -53.95 54.23 -55.00
C PRO A 596 -54.19 54.62 -56.46
N ASP A 597 -54.79 55.79 -56.69
CA ASP A 597 -54.96 56.32 -58.03
C ASP A 597 -53.61 56.33 -58.75
N PRO A 598 -53.54 55.91 -60.03
CA PRO A 598 -52.31 56.01 -60.78
C PRO A 598 -51.84 57.47 -60.75
N PRO A 599 -50.55 57.73 -60.51
CA PRO A 599 -50.04 59.08 -60.49
C PRO A 599 -50.48 59.78 -61.78
N PRO A 600 -50.94 61.04 -61.71
CA PRO A 600 -51.43 61.75 -62.88
C PRO A 600 -50.35 61.66 -63.96
N ALA A 601 -50.74 61.18 -65.15
CA ALA A 601 -49.82 61.06 -66.28
C ALA A 601 -49.09 62.39 -66.44
N ARG A 602 -47.76 62.38 -66.35
CA ARG A 602 -46.95 63.57 -66.64
C ARG A 602 -47.39 64.08 -68.00
N SER A 603 -48.00 65.26 -68.03
CA SER A 603 -48.22 65.97 -69.27
C SER A 603 -46.85 66.40 -69.77
N ASP A 604 -46.34 65.73 -70.80
CA ASP A 604 -45.16 66.20 -71.53
C ASP A 604 -45.51 67.58 -72.13
N ALA A 605 -44.88 68.61 -71.56
CA ALA A 605 -44.75 69.95 -72.11
C ALA A 605 -43.35 70.48 -71.77
#